data_AF-A0A0R3XAA9-F1
#
_entry.id   AF-A0A0R3XAA9-F1
#
_cell.length_a   1.000
_cell.length_b   1.000
_cell.length_c   1.000
_cell.angle_alpha   90.00
_cell.angle_beta   90.00
_cell.angle_gamma   90.00
#
_symmetry.space_group_name_H-M   'P 1'
#
loop_
_entity.id
_entity.type
_entity.pdbx_description
1 polymer ?
#
loop_
_entity_poly.entity_id
_entity_poly.type
_entity_poly.pdbx_seq_one_letter_code
_entity_poly.pdbx_strand_id
1 'polypeptide(L)'
;MEEASHQSTVGPGLVEGSKSPPYVGSDTSLTLRIVGTRAGRRMGATVDFGLAHEIFGHDIPDVAAHNLRLRLADMNRIAEETMVHNLLCAADCVAGGARYRFVDPNGPLLGTVSEATPLVDRYFLCPEEHMRTAEEAERLATGDRAKYIMGCNGWLINSCSIKNFADVDSNVYLRRELVIWGDSVKLRYGDKPEDCPYLWNRMLEYARMTARVFHGVRLDNCHSTPLHVAQAVLDACREVRPNIYIIGEVFTNDEKTDNLILNKLGICSLIREALSAHDCHDEGRLVHYFGGHHPAGGFPHAVLKRRLLPTVAHALFYDQTHDNPAPAVKRTVFDHLPSSALVAMAACSSASTRGYDELVPYQIDVVSERRFYAKWDTDINASTGMIRAKAALNRLHRWMAANNFNETFVDQASFFISDTAESVVMVSHSCFYDRSPHPVHHPFRKIMLNGRVRRILIEARTKNHSLGNPMDDFKWNDCVGLELFRGMKLNLL
;
A
#
# COMPACT_ATOMS: atom_id res chain seq x y z
N MET A 1 -48.53 66.38 -11.18
CA MET A 1 -47.14 66.19 -10.74
C MET A 1 -46.57 65.12 -11.65
N GLU A 2 -46.44 65.48 -12.93
CA GLU A 2 -45.16 65.79 -13.60
C GLU A 2 -44.31 64.51 -13.74
N GLU A 3 -44.42 63.79 -14.86
CA GLU A 3 -43.63 63.96 -16.12
C GLU A 3 -42.12 63.82 -15.87
N ALA A 4 -41.29 63.11 -16.64
CA ALA A 4 -41.46 62.33 -17.86
C ALA A 4 -40.18 61.48 -18.13
N SER A 5 -40.36 60.43 -18.94
CA SER A 5 -39.58 60.03 -20.13
C SER A 5 -38.10 59.57 -20.07
N HIS A 6 -37.89 58.39 -20.71
CA HIS A 6 -36.87 58.03 -21.73
C HIS A 6 -35.36 58.14 -21.40
N GLN A 7 -34.42 57.30 -21.85
CA GLN A 7 -34.29 56.37 -22.98
C GLN A 7 -32.97 55.54 -22.80
N SER A 8 -32.93 54.31 -23.35
CA SER A 8 -31.80 53.58 -24.02
C SER A 8 -30.34 53.70 -23.53
N THR A 9 -29.48 52.67 -23.44
CA THR A 9 -29.00 51.78 -24.52
C THR A 9 -28.08 50.64 -23.97
N VAL A 10 -28.21 49.46 -24.59
CA VAL A 10 -27.31 48.30 -24.81
C VAL A 10 -25.80 48.42 -24.51
N GLY A 11 -25.21 47.38 -23.90
CA GLY A 11 -23.76 47.04 -23.92
C GLY A 11 -23.42 45.77 -23.08
N PRO A 12 -22.39 44.96 -23.41
CA PRO A 12 -22.56 43.50 -23.57
C PRO A 12 -21.90 42.57 -22.53
N GLY A 13 -22.48 41.36 -22.38
CA GLY A 13 -21.78 40.07 -22.36
C GLY A 13 -20.66 39.82 -21.34
N LEU A 14 -21.01 39.37 -20.15
CA LEU A 14 -20.10 38.66 -19.25
C LEU A 14 -19.82 37.25 -19.79
N VAL A 15 -18.73 37.09 -20.54
CA VAL A 15 -18.08 35.79 -20.73
C VAL A 15 -17.16 35.58 -19.53
N GLU A 16 -17.70 35.06 -18.43
CA GLU A 16 -16.88 34.52 -17.36
C GLU A 16 -16.38 33.12 -17.75
N GLY A 17 -15.09 33.03 -18.06
CA GLY A 17 -14.48 31.76 -18.45
C GLY A 17 -12.97 31.81 -18.68
N SER A 18 -12.23 32.75 -18.07
CA SER A 18 -10.77 32.63 -18.04
C SER A 18 -10.36 31.94 -16.74
N LYS A 19 -10.07 30.63 -16.81
CA LYS A 19 -9.33 29.94 -15.76
C LYS A 19 -8.03 30.71 -15.52
N SER A 20 -7.82 31.18 -14.30
CA SER A 20 -6.54 31.73 -13.86
C SER A 20 -5.43 30.71 -14.12
N PRO A 21 -4.27 31.13 -14.66
CA PRO A 21 -3.16 30.21 -14.87
C PRO A 21 -2.70 29.61 -13.53
N PRO A 22 -2.18 28.37 -13.52
CA PRO A 22 -1.96 27.58 -12.30
C PRO A 22 -0.84 28.10 -11.37
N TYR A 23 -0.29 29.29 -11.63
CA TYR A 23 0.85 29.85 -10.89
C TYR A 23 0.64 31.33 -10.56
N VAL A 24 -0.43 31.64 -9.83
CA VAL A 24 -0.64 32.97 -9.25
C VAL A 24 -0.69 32.83 -7.72
N GLY A 25 0.48 32.88 -7.09
CA GLY A 25 0.58 32.97 -5.64
C GLY A 25 0.19 34.37 -5.14
N SER A 26 -0.65 34.43 -4.11
CA SER A 26 -1.23 35.64 -3.50
C SER A 26 -0.27 36.39 -2.56
N ASP A 27 0.92 36.74 -3.04
CA ASP A 27 1.94 37.41 -2.24
C ASP A 27 2.17 38.84 -2.76
N THR A 28 2.12 39.82 -1.87
CA THR A 28 2.18 41.28 -2.15
C THR A 28 3.59 41.81 -2.42
N SER A 29 4.57 40.92 -2.62
CA SER A 29 5.94 41.30 -3.00
C SER A 29 6.01 41.51 -4.52
N LEU A 30 6.47 42.69 -4.98
CA LEU A 30 6.76 42.99 -6.39
C LEU A 30 7.93 42.12 -6.89
N THR A 31 7.67 40.84 -7.14
CA THR A 31 8.65 39.86 -7.61
C THR A 31 8.27 39.35 -9.00
N LEU A 32 9.19 39.49 -9.95
CA LEU A 32 9.05 38.88 -11.27
C LEU A 32 8.95 37.35 -11.18
N ARG A 33 7.93 36.80 -11.83
CA ARG A 33 7.62 35.37 -11.86
C ARG A 33 7.44 34.90 -13.30
N ILE A 34 7.60 33.59 -13.50
CA ILE A 34 7.23 32.96 -14.76
C ILE A 34 5.69 32.96 -14.85
N VAL A 35 5.17 33.56 -15.91
CA VAL A 35 3.74 33.70 -16.20
C VAL A 35 3.44 33.20 -17.62
N GLY A 36 2.16 33.12 -17.95
CA GLY A 36 1.67 32.84 -19.30
C GLY A 36 1.14 31.43 -19.50
N THR A 37 0.31 31.27 -20.52
CA THR A 37 -0.38 30.00 -20.88
C THR A 37 0.57 28.92 -21.40
N ARG A 38 1.81 29.30 -21.75
CA ARG A 38 2.87 28.39 -22.18
C ARG A 38 3.83 27.98 -21.04
N ALA A 39 3.65 28.47 -19.81
CA ALA A 39 4.45 28.05 -18.67
C ALA A 39 4.41 26.51 -18.52
N GLY A 40 5.57 25.89 -18.34
CA GLY A 40 5.71 24.42 -18.32
C GLY A 40 5.83 23.75 -19.71
N ARG A 41 5.72 24.50 -20.81
CA ARG A 41 6.03 24.01 -22.17
C ARG A 41 7.48 24.34 -22.56
N ARG A 42 8.03 23.61 -23.53
CA ARG A 42 9.36 23.90 -24.10
C ARG A 42 9.44 25.36 -24.56
N MET A 43 10.45 26.08 -24.08
CA MET A 43 10.68 27.51 -24.35
C MET A 43 9.42 28.38 -24.10
N GLY A 44 8.60 27.99 -23.12
CA GLY A 44 7.30 28.62 -22.83
C GLY A 44 7.30 29.54 -21.61
N ALA A 45 8.41 29.64 -20.89
CA ALA A 45 8.55 30.55 -19.75
C ALA A 45 8.61 32.00 -20.23
N THR A 46 7.69 32.83 -19.75
CA THR A 46 7.65 34.27 -20.02
C THR A 46 7.53 35.03 -18.71
N VAL A 47 7.91 36.30 -18.69
CA VAL A 47 7.73 37.20 -17.54
C VAL A 47 6.66 38.24 -17.84
N ASP A 48 6.00 38.74 -16.80
CA ASP A 48 5.04 39.85 -16.94
C ASP A 48 5.79 41.15 -17.20
N PHE A 49 5.69 41.66 -18.43
CA PHE A 49 6.34 42.91 -18.83
C PHE A 49 5.72 44.15 -18.19
N GLY A 50 4.43 44.11 -17.83
CA GLY A 50 3.79 45.22 -17.10
C GLY A 50 4.39 45.36 -15.71
N LEU A 51 4.52 44.24 -15.00
CA LEU A 51 5.20 44.20 -13.71
C LEU A 51 6.70 44.54 -13.84
N ALA A 52 7.37 44.06 -14.90
CA ALA A 52 8.76 44.43 -15.15
C ALA A 52 8.94 45.95 -15.34
N HIS A 53 8.00 46.60 -16.03
CA HIS A 53 7.99 48.04 -16.22
C HIS A 53 7.73 48.79 -14.91
N GLU A 54 6.84 48.30 -14.05
CA GLU A 54 6.63 48.90 -12.72
C GLU A 54 7.88 48.81 -11.84
N ILE A 55 8.61 47.69 -11.90
CA ILE A 55 9.80 47.48 -11.07
C ILE A 55 11.02 48.27 -11.59
N PHE A 56 11.25 48.29 -12.91
CA PHE A 56 12.49 48.82 -13.50
C PHE A 56 12.29 50.08 -14.36
N GLY A 57 11.07 50.42 -14.73
CA GLY A 57 10.75 51.49 -15.69
C GLY A 57 10.93 52.91 -15.17
N HIS A 58 11.26 53.07 -13.87
CA HIS A 58 11.59 54.37 -13.28
C HIS A 58 13.02 54.84 -13.63
N ASP A 59 13.88 53.94 -14.09
CA ASP A 59 15.24 54.24 -14.52
C ASP A 59 15.31 54.74 -15.98
N ILE A 60 16.42 55.37 -16.37
CA ILE A 60 16.71 55.66 -17.78
C ILE A 60 16.75 54.35 -18.60
N PRO A 61 16.37 54.36 -19.90
CA PRO A 61 16.14 53.13 -20.68
C PRO A 61 17.28 52.10 -20.62
N ASP A 62 18.53 52.55 -20.70
CA ASP A 62 19.70 51.66 -20.66
C ASP A 62 19.90 51.01 -19.28
N VAL A 63 19.63 51.77 -18.20
CA VAL A 63 19.73 51.28 -16.82
C VAL A 63 18.58 50.32 -16.52
N ALA A 64 17.36 50.66 -16.93
CA ALA A 64 16.19 49.78 -16.81
C ALA A 64 16.41 48.44 -17.54
N ALA A 65 16.92 48.49 -18.78
CA ALA A 65 17.23 47.29 -19.56
C ALA A 65 18.36 46.46 -18.92
N HIS A 66 19.40 47.12 -18.39
CA HIS A 66 20.48 46.44 -17.69
C HIS A 66 19.99 45.74 -16.42
N ASN A 67 19.18 46.42 -15.60
CA ASN A 67 18.62 45.88 -14.36
C ASN A 67 17.67 44.70 -14.62
N LEU A 68 16.80 44.82 -15.62
CA LEU A 68 15.95 43.71 -16.06
C LEU A 68 16.78 42.52 -16.55
N ARG A 69 17.83 42.75 -17.34
CA ARG A 69 18.74 41.70 -17.81
C ARG A 69 19.42 40.97 -16.65
N LEU A 70 19.91 41.70 -15.64
CA LEU A 70 20.51 41.10 -14.44
C LEU A 70 19.50 40.25 -13.69
N ARG A 71 18.26 40.73 -13.53
CA ARG A 71 17.21 39.96 -12.85
C ARG A 71 16.83 38.70 -13.61
N LEU A 72 16.68 38.77 -14.93
CA LEU A 72 16.40 37.60 -15.76
C LEU A 72 17.55 36.59 -15.73
N ALA A 73 18.80 37.05 -15.73
CA ALA A 73 19.96 36.19 -15.58
C ALA A 73 19.97 35.46 -14.23
N ASP A 74 19.63 36.14 -13.14
CA ASP A 74 19.53 35.53 -11.81
C ASP A 74 18.38 34.50 -11.72
N MET A 75 17.20 34.82 -12.26
CA MET A 75 16.07 33.89 -12.34
C MET A 75 16.42 32.63 -13.17
N ASN A 76 17.09 32.83 -14.31
CA ASN A 76 17.54 31.72 -15.15
C ASN A 76 18.58 30.86 -14.43
N ARG A 77 19.51 31.47 -13.69
CA ARG A 77 20.50 30.75 -12.89
C ARG A 77 19.85 29.89 -11.80
N ILE A 78 18.87 30.42 -11.07
CA ILE A 78 18.12 29.65 -10.06
C ILE A 78 17.37 28.47 -10.70
N ALA A 79 16.74 28.70 -11.86
CA ALA A 79 16.05 27.64 -12.60
C ALA A 79 17.03 26.58 -13.12
N GLU A 80 18.21 26.99 -13.60
CA GLU A 80 19.29 26.11 -14.03
C GLU A 80 19.82 25.27 -12.88
N GLU A 81 20.15 25.88 -11.74
CA GLU A 81 20.60 25.18 -10.52
C GLU A 81 19.55 24.15 -10.06
N THR A 82 18.27 24.52 -10.09
CA THR A 82 17.16 23.61 -9.76
C THR A 82 17.07 22.44 -10.75
N MET A 83 17.22 22.70 -12.05
CA MET A 83 17.19 21.66 -13.08
C MET A 83 18.40 20.73 -12.97
N VAL A 84 19.60 21.26 -12.75
CA VAL A 84 20.81 20.48 -12.52
C VAL A 84 20.61 19.55 -11.33
N HIS A 85 20.07 20.05 -10.22
CA HIS A 85 19.74 19.20 -9.07
C HIS A 85 18.74 18.08 -9.44
N ASN A 86 17.64 18.41 -10.13
CA ASN A 86 16.66 17.40 -10.57
C ASN A 86 17.27 16.33 -11.48
N LEU A 87 18.18 16.71 -12.38
CA LEU A 87 18.88 15.78 -13.28
C LEU A 87 19.86 14.87 -12.53
N LEU A 88 20.55 15.40 -11.52
CA LEU A 88 21.40 14.58 -10.65
C LEU A 88 20.56 13.54 -9.90
N CYS A 89 19.43 13.94 -9.31
CA CYS A 89 18.49 13.00 -8.67
C CYS A 89 18.01 11.93 -9.67
N ALA A 90 17.68 12.33 -10.91
CA ALA A 90 17.28 11.39 -11.95
C ALA A 90 18.38 10.37 -12.31
N ALA A 91 19.62 10.83 -12.44
CA ALA A 91 20.75 9.96 -12.72
C ALA A 91 20.99 8.97 -11.57
N ASP A 92 20.93 9.43 -10.33
CA ASP A 92 21.07 8.60 -9.13
C ASP A 92 19.96 7.55 -9.03
N CYS A 93 18.70 7.95 -9.28
CA CYS A 93 17.58 7.02 -9.24
C CYS A 93 17.66 5.96 -10.35
N VAL A 94 18.08 6.35 -11.56
CA VAL A 94 18.32 5.41 -12.67
C VAL A 94 19.45 4.44 -12.33
N ALA A 95 20.57 4.95 -11.80
CA ALA A 95 21.70 4.11 -11.40
C ALA A 95 21.32 3.15 -10.26
N GLY A 96 20.59 3.63 -9.25
CA GLY A 96 20.07 2.83 -8.15
C GLY A 96 19.10 1.74 -8.61
N GLY A 97 18.13 2.10 -9.46
CA GLY A 97 17.18 1.16 -10.05
C GLY A 97 17.85 0.10 -10.92
N ALA A 98 18.82 0.49 -11.75
CA ALA A 98 19.61 -0.45 -12.56
C ALA A 98 20.44 -1.39 -11.68
N ARG A 99 21.12 -0.86 -10.65
CA ARG A 99 21.88 -1.67 -9.69
C ARG A 99 20.99 -2.70 -9.01
N TYR A 100 19.82 -2.29 -8.51
CA TYR A 100 18.87 -3.20 -7.88
C TYR A 100 18.40 -4.29 -8.84
N ARG A 101 17.99 -3.92 -10.07
CA ARG A 101 17.40 -4.85 -11.04
C ARG A 101 18.39 -5.87 -11.60
N PHE A 102 19.64 -5.47 -11.82
CA PHE A 102 20.60 -6.29 -12.57
C PHE A 102 21.73 -6.89 -11.72
N VAL A 103 22.05 -6.31 -10.56
CA VAL A 103 23.27 -6.65 -9.80
C VAL A 103 23.01 -7.01 -8.34
N ASP A 104 22.05 -6.35 -7.68
CA ASP A 104 21.82 -6.55 -6.25
C ASP A 104 21.25 -7.95 -5.95
N PRO A 105 21.83 -8.72 -5.01
CA PRO A 105 21.31 -10.02 -4.61
C PRO A 105 19.89 -10.01 -4.05
N ASN A 106 19.41 -8.86 -3.54
CA ASN A 106 18.04 -8.68 -3.05
C ASN A 106 17.06 -8.23 -4.15
N GLY A 107 17.56 -8.04 -5.37
CA GLY A 107 16.75 -7.72 -6.54
C GLY A 107 16.57 -8.89 -7.50
N PRO A 108 15.91 -8.67 -8.64
CA PRO A 108 15.57 -9.72 -9.60
C PRO A 108 16.74 -10.29 -10.39
N LEU A 109 17.95 -9.73 -10.29
CA LEU A 109 19.17 -10.20 -10.96
C LEU A 109 18.97 -10.50 -12.46
N LEU A 110 18.33 -9.57 -13.19
CA LEU A 110 17.90 -9.76 -14.59
C LEU A 110 19.06 -10.02 -15.59
N GLY A 111 20.31 -9.87 -15.17
CA GLY A 111 21.49 -10.17 -15.98
C GLY A 111 21.70 -9.15 -17.10
N THR A 112 21.19 -9.42 -18.30
CA THR A 112 21.46 -8.60 -19.51
C THR A 112 20.32 -7.65 -19.83
N VAL A 113 20.68 -6.43 -20.23
CA VAL A 113 19.73 -5.43 -20.73
C VAL A 113 19.23 -5.84 -22.12
N SER A 114 17.91 -5.90 -22.28
CA SER A 114 17.25 -6.24 -23.55
C SER A 114 16.01 -5.36 -23.76
N GLU A 115 15.30 -5.53 -24.88
CA GLU A 115 14.02 -4.84 -25.10
C GLU A 115 12.94 -5.30 -24.09
N ALA A 116 12.98 -6.58 -23.68
CA ALA A 116 12.07 -7.12 -22.66
C ALA A 116 12.48 -6.71 -21.23
N THR A 117 13.77 -6.45 -21.01
CA THR A 117 14.36 -6.05 -19.73
C THR A 117 15.17 -4.77 -19.91
N PRO A 118 14.51 -3.62 -20.19
CA PRO A 118 15.20 -2.38 -20.44
C PRO A 118 15.91 -1.88 -19.17
N LEU A 119 16.98 -1.09 -19.34
CA LEU A 119 17.73 -0.52 -18.21
C LEU A 119 16.81 0.29 -17.27
N VAL A 120 15.88 1.05 -17.85
CA VAL A 120 14.86 1.82 -17.15
C VAL A 120 13.50 1.36 -17.65
N ASP A 121 12.60 1.03 -16.71
CA ASP A 121 11.24 0.66 -17.06
C ASP A 121 10.44 1.81 -17.66
N ARG A 122 9.33 1.47 -18.29
CA ARG A 122 8.48 2.43 -18.99
C ARG A 122 7.68 3.28 -17.99
N TYR A 123 8.04 4.56 -17.88
CA TYR A 123 7.30 5.55 -17.08
C TYR A 123 6.06 6.12 -17.77
N PHE A 124 6.03 6.07 -19.10
CA PHE A 124 4.94 6.61 -19.88
C PHE A 124 4.53 5.61 -20.95
N LEU A 125 3.24 5.29 -21.00
CA LEU A 125 2.64 4.59 -22.11
C LEU A 125 2.45 5.59 -23.26
N CYS A 126 3.17 5.37 -24.34
CA CYS A 126 3.10 6.19 -25.54
C CYS A 126 2.26 5.49 -26.61
N PRO A 127 1.52 6.25 -27.44
CA PRO A 127 0.71 5.69 -28.53
C PRO A 127 1.54 5.17 -29.72
N GLU A 128 2.84 5.47 -29.74
CA GLU A 128 3.79 5.00 -30.75
C GLU A 128 4.80 4.08 -30.03
N GLU A 129 4.88 2.81 -30.45
CA GLU A 129 5.66 1.78 -29.76
C GLU A 129 7.17 2.03 -29.84
N HIS A 130 7.64 2.65 -30.92
CA HIS A 130 9.06 2.81 -31.20
C HIS A 130 9.39 4.22 -31.66
N MET A 131 9.87 5.04 -30.73
CA MET A 131 10.56 6.29 -31.03
C MET A 131 12.06 6.02 -30.95
N ARG A 132 12.77 6.20 -32.08
CA ARG A 132 14.21 5.91 -32.20
C ARG A 132 15.07 7.14 -31.93
N THR A 133 14.50 8.34 -32.03
CA THR A 133 15.22 9.60 -31.87
C THR A 133 14.56 10.50 -30.83
N ALA A 134 15.35 11.36 -30.20
CA ALA A 134 14.83 12.39 -29.30
C ALA A 134 13.88 13.37 -30.02
N GLU A 135 14.12 13.64 -31.31
CA GLU A 135 13.29 14.50 -32.15
C GLU A 135 11.89 13.92 -32.45
N GLU A 136 11.78 12.59 -32.54
CA GLU A 136 10.48 11.91 -32.62
C GLU A 136 9.71 12.07 -31.30
N ALA A 137 10.39 11.86 -30.16
CA ALA A 137 9.79 11.94 -28.82
C ALA A 137 9.30 13.36 -28.47
N GLU A 138 10.20 14.35 -28.48
CA GLU A 138 10.06 15.43 -29.45
C GLU A 138 8.65 15.90 -29.89
N ARG A 139 8.46 15.64 -31.17
CA ARG A 139 7.26 15.92 -31.96
C ARG A 139 6.00 15.31 -31.35
N LEU A 140 6.10 14.13 -30.75
CA LEU A 140 4.97 13.50 -30.08
C LEU A 140 4.53 14.29 -28.84
N ALA A 141 5.48 14.72 -28.01
CA ALA A 141 5.21 15.46 -26.76
C ALA A 141 4.71 16.89 -27.01
N THR A 142 5.04 17.47 -28.16
CA THR A 142 4.64 18.84 -28.54
C THR A 142 3.45 18.90 -29.50
N GLY A 143 3.07 17.78 -30.11
CA GLY A 143 1.95 17.69 -31.06
C GLY A 143 0.60 17.31 -30.43
N ASP A 144 -0.43 17.20 -31.26
CA ASP A 144 -1.81 16.91 -30.83
C ASP A 144 -1.99 15.53 -30.18
N ARG A 145 -1.05 14.61 -30.44
CA ARG A 145 -1.04 13.26 -29.87
C ARG A 145 -0.48 13.20 -28.44
N ALA A 146 0.08 14.29 -27.92
CA ALA A 146 0.61 14.35 -26.54
C ALA A 146 -0.43 13.95 -25.48
N LYS A 147 -1.72 14.20 -25.75
CA LYS A 147 -2.85 13.80 -24.87
C LYS A 147 -3.00 12.29 -24.67
N TYR A 148 -2.37 11.47 -25.51
CA TYR A 148 -2.36 10.01 -25.40
C TYR A 148 -1.13 9.46 -24.68
N ILE A 149 -0.19 10.32 -24.27
CA ILE A 149 0.93 9.93 -23.42
C ILE A 149 0.40 9.82 -21.99
N MET A 150 0.41 8.61 -21.45
CA MET A 150 -0.16 8.33 -20.12
C MET A 150 0.94 7.95 -19.14
N GLY A 151 0.96 8.58 -17.96
CA GLY A 151 1.90 8.21 -16.90
C GLY A 151 1.55 6.84 -16.31
N CYS A 152 2.54 5.97 -16.21
CA CYS A 152 2.42 4.71 -15.50
C CYS A 152 2.35 4.95 -13.98
N ASN A 153 1.63 4.11 -13.25
CA ASN A 153 1.53 4.23 -11.79
C ASN A 153 2.74 3.58 -11.10
N GLY A 154 2.85 3.75 -9.78
CA GLY A 154 3.91 3.18 -8.98
C GLY A 154 3.82 3.66 -7.54
N TRP A 155 4.93 3.50 -6.81
CA TRP A 155 5.06 3.96 -5.42
C TRP A 155 6.43 4.59 -5.17
N LEU A 156 6.52 5.38 -4.10
CA LEU A 156 7.72 6.12 -3.72
C LEU A 156 8.36 5.48 -2.50
N ILE A 157 9.68 5.30 -2.54
CA ILE A 157 10.44 4.82 -1.39
C ILE A 157 10.42 5.87 -0.28
N ASN A 158 10.07 5.47 0.94
CA ASN A 158 10.01 6.31 2.13
C ASN A 158 9.07 7.54 2.04
N SER A 159 8.10 7.53 1.12
CA SER A 159 7.07 8.58 1.08
C SER A 159 5.93 8.23 2.04
N CYS A 160 5.74 9.06 3.05
CA CYS A 160 4.55 9.01 3.91
C CYS A 160 3.44 9.97 3.41
N SER A 161 3.59 10.53 2.20
CA SER A 161 2.71 11.58 1.71
C SER A 161 1.48 11.02 0.99
N ILE A 162 0.29 11.43 1.42
CA ILE A 162 -0.99 11.23 0.70
C ILE A 162 -1.03 12.07 -0.59
N LYS A 163 -0.08 12.99 -0.77
CA LYS A 163 -0.06 13.88 -1.94
C LYS A 163 0.17 13.07 -3.21
N ASN A 164 -0.63 13.38 -4.23
CA ASN A 164 -0.49 12.74 -5.52
C ASN A 164 0.83 13.15 -6.19
N PHE A 165 1.73 12.19 -6.35
CA PHE A 165 3.03 12.40 -7.00
C PHE A 165 2.95 12.74 -8.50
N ALA A 166 1.76 12.65 -9.10
CA ALA A 166 1.52 13.04 -10.49
C ALA A 166 0.92 14.46 -10.64
N ASP A 167 0.79 15.22 -9.55
CA ASP A 167 0.32 16.60 -9.61
C ASP A 167 1.33 17.53 -10.29
N VAL A 168 0.86 18.69 -10.73
CA VAL A 168 1.62 19.66 -11.54
C VAL A 168 2.86 20.20 -10.82
N ASP A 169 2.84 20.24 -9.49
CA ASP A 169 3.94 20.71 -8.67
C ASP A 169 4.90 19.59 -8.20
N SER A 170 4.68 18.35 -8.67
CA SER A 170 5.53 17.21 -8.39
C SER A 170 6.59 17.01 -9.48
N ASN A 171 7.84 16.79 -9.04
CA ASN A 171 8.97 16.47 -9.92
C ASN A 171 9.30 14.98 -9.96
N VAL A 172 8.48 14.11 -9.37
CA VAL A 172 8.76 12.67 -9.20
C VAL A 172 9.06 11.96 -10.53
N TYR A 173 8.25 12.20 -11.57
CA TYR A 173 8.48 11.61 -12.88
C TYR A 173 9.77 12.12 -13.53
N LEU A 174 10.08 13.42 -13.35
CA LEU A 174 11.28 14.04 -13.89
C LEU A 174 12.53 13.48 -13.22
N ARG A 175 12.49 13.36 -11.88
CA ARG A 175 13.57 12.86 -11.04
C ARG A 175 13.67 11.34 -10.99
N ARG A 176 12.79 10.60 -11.66
CA ARG A 176 12.78 9.13 -11.68
C ARG A 176 12.72 8.50 -10.28
N GLU A 177 12.10 9.18 -9.33
CA GLU A 177 11.99 8.73 -7.92
C GLU A 177 10.93 7.62 -7.74
N LEU A 178 10.13 7.37 -8.77
CA LEU A 178 9.01 6.43 -8.74
C LEU A 178 9.47 4.99 -9.04
N VAL A 179 9.20 4.08 -8.10
CA VAL A 179 9.25 2.65 -8.39
C VAL A 179 8.02 2.32 -9.25
N ILE A 180 8.27 2.18 -10.55
CA ILE A 180 7.24 2.20 -11.58
C ILE A 180 6.65 0.81 -11.86
N TRP A 181 5.34 0.76 -12.09
CA TRP A 181 4.63 -0.38 -12.64
C TRP A 181 4.31 -0.13 -14.12
N GLY A 182 5.20 -0.60 -15.00
CA GLY A 182 5.11 -0.34 -16.44
C GLY A 182 3.92 -1.00 -17.16
N ASP A 183 3.20 -1.87 -16.47
CA ASP A 183 1.98 -2.55 -16.90
C ASP A 183 0.70 -1.78 -16.55
N SER A 184 0.80 -0.76 -15.68
CA SER A 184 -0.35 -0.07 -15.09
C SER A 184 -0.32 1.43 -15.36
N VAL A 185 -1.41 1.99 -15.87
CA VAL A 185 -1.57 3.43 -16.11
C VAL A 185 -2.24 4.10 -14.92
N LYS A 186 -1.70 5.25 -14.46
CA LYS A 186 -2.29 6.02 -13.37
C LYS A 186 -3.54 6.76 -13.85
N LEU A 187 -4.64 6.58 -13.13
CA LEU A 187 -5.93 7.20 -13.44
C LEU A 187 -6.00 8.62 -12.83
N ARG A 188 -6.28 9.63 -13.67
CA ARG A 188 -6.40 11.03 -13.26
C ARG A 188 -7.88 11.41 -13.10
N TYR A 189 -8.38 11.37 -11.87
CA TYR A 189 -9.76 11.71 -11.53
C TYR A 189 -10.05 13.22 -11.55
N GLY A 190 -9.07 14.05 -11.19
CA GLY A 190 -9.27 15.47 -10.93
C GLY A 190 -9.84 15.72 -9.53
N ASP A 191 -10.25 16.96 -9.27
CA ASP A 191 -10.78 17.39 -7.98
C ASP A 191 -12.27 17.04 -7.85
N LYS A 192 -12.97 16.93 -8.99
CA LYS A 192 -14.40 16.68 -9.06
C LYS A 192 -14.79 15.81 -10.26
N PRO A 193 -15.99 15.19 -10.25
CA PRO A 193 -16.46 14.34 -11.34
C PRO A 193 -16.42 14.99 -12.72
N GLU A 194 -16.65 16.30 -12.80
CA GLU A 194 -16.67 17.06 -14.06
C GLU A 194 -15.30 17.16 -14.73
N ASP A 195 -14.20 16.95 -14.00
CA ASP A 195 -12.85 17.02 -14.57
C ASP A 195 -12.54 15.80 -15.44
N CYS A 196 -13.15 14.64 -15.16
CA CYS A 196 -13.04 13.44 -15.98
C CYS A 196 -14.32 12.57 -15.94
N PRO A 197 -15.45 13.02 -16.53
CA PRO A 197 -16.76 12.41 -16.33
C PRO A 197 -16.81 10.92 -16.70
N TYR A 198 -16.14 10.54 -17.78
CA TYR A 198 -16.10 9.15 -18.24
C TYR A 198 -15.44 8.23 -17.22
N LEU A 199 -14.29 8.62 -16.66
CA LEU A 199 -13.56 7.82 -15.68
C LEU A 199 -14.40 7.64 -14.41
N TRP A 200 -14.98 8.73 -13.89
CA TRP A 200 -15.84 8.69 -12.72
C TRP A 200 -17.04 7.76 -12.94
N ASN A 201 -17.78 7.93 -14.03
CA ASN A 201 -18.94 7.09 -14.33
C ASN A 201 -18.57 5.61 -14.42
N ARG A 202 -17.48 5.28 -15.11
CA ARG A 202 -17.00 3.90 -15.25
C ARG A 202 -16.64 3.28 -13.90
N MET A 203 -15.93 4.03 -13.04
CA MET A 203 -15.49 3.52 -11.74
C MET A 203 -16.63 3.40 -10.73
N LEU A 204 -17.60 4.31 -10.76
CA LEU A 204 -18.81 4.21 -9.94
C LEU A 204 -19.69 3.03 -10.38
N GLU A 205 -19.81 2.78 -11.68
CA GLU A 205 -20.51 1.59 -12.19
C GLU A 205 -19.79 0.30 -11.76
N TYR A 206 -18.47 0.25 -11.92
CA TYR A 206 -17.64 -0.86 -11.45
C TYR A 206 -17.82 -1.13 -9.94
N ALA A 207 -17.83 -0.08 -9.12
CA ALA A 207 -18.08 -0.17 -7.68
C ALA A 207 -19.45 -0.79 -7.37
N ARG A 208 -20.51 -0.29 -8.04
CA ARG A 208 -21.87 -0.83 -7.88
C ARG A 208 -21.96 -2.29 -8.32
N MET A 209 -21.34 -2.66 -9.45
CA MET A 209 -21.29 -4.04 -9.92
C MET A 209 -20.59 -4.96 -8.91
N THR A 210 -19.47 -4.51 -8.35
CA THR A 210 -18.71 -5.24 -7.34
C THR A 210 -19.55 -5.46 -6.08
N ALA A 211 -20.23 -4.43 -5.58
CA ALA A 211 -21.07 -4.51 -4.38
C ALA A 211 -22.33 -5.39 -4.55
N ARG A 212 -22.84 -5.55 -5.78
CA ARG A 212 -23.95 -6.50 -6.08
C ARG A 212 -23.52 -7.94 -5.84
N VAL A 213 -22.30 -8.28 -6.23
CA VAL A 213 -21.78 -9.66 -6.20
C VAL A 213 -21.14 -9.98 -4.84
N PHE A 214 -20.31 -9.09 -4.32
CA PHE A 214 -19.46 -9.35 -3.16
C PHE A 214 -19.99 -8.70 -1.88
N HIS A 215 -19.65 -9.31 -0.74
CA HIS A 215 -20.02 -8.83 0.60
C HIS A 215 -18.98 -7.88 1.21
N GLY A 216 -17.83 -7.76 0.57
CA GLY A 216 -16.77 -6.88 1.01
C GLY A 216 -15.80 -6.53 -0.11
N VAL A 217 -14.98 -5.52 0.15
CA VAL A 217 -13.95 -5.02 -0.76
C VAL A 217 -12.64 -4.84 -0.02
N ARG A 218 -11.53 -5.21 -0.66
CA ARG A 218 -10.17 -4.95 -0.21
C ARG A 218 -9.61 -3.78 -1.01
N LEU A 219 -9.23 -2.71 -0.33
CA LEU A 219 -8.60 -1.53 -0.93
C LEU A 219 -7.09 -1.72 -0.91
N ASP A 220 -6.56 -2.02 -2.09
CA ASP A 220 -5.13 -2.09 -2.34
C ASP A 220 -4.52 -0.69 -2.31
N ASN A 221 -3.36 -0.53 -1.66
CA ASN A 221 -2.60 0.72 -1.61
C ASN A 221 -3.47 1.97 -1.32
N CYS A 222 -4.40 1.86 -0.37
CA CYS A 222 -5.46 2.84 -0.15
C CYS A 222 -4.92 4.25 0.19
N HIS A 223 -3.76 4.31 0.82
CA HIS A 223 -3.06 5.54 1.19
C HIS A 223 -2.55 6.36 -0.01
N SER A 224 -2.46 5.74 -1.19
CA SER A 224 -2.07 6.40 -2.46
C SER A 224 -3.26 6.88 -3.29
N THR A 225 -4.49 6.63 -2.83
CA THR A 225 -5.72 7.05 -3.51
C THR A 225 -6.24 8.35 -2.92
N PRO A 226 -6.57 9.37 -3.73
CA PRO A 226 -7.18 10.60 -3.21
C PRO A 226 -8.44 10.31 -2.41
N LEU A 227 -8.53 10.89 -1.21
CA LEU A 227 -9.61 10.58 -0.25
C LEU A 227 -11.00 10.81 -0.81
N HIS A 228 -11.22 11.90 -1.57
CA HIS A 228 -12.54 12.20 -2.16
C HIS A 228 -12.96 11.17 -3.20
N VAL A 229 -12.01 10.64 -3.96
CA VAL A 229 -12.27 9.57 -4.94
C VAL A 229 -12.62 8.28 -4.24
N ALA A 230 -11.79 7.85 -3.28
CA ALA A 230 -12.03 6.63 -2.52
C ALA A 230 -13.38 6.68 -1.78
N GLN A 231 -13.71 7.83 -1.18
CA GLN A 231 -14.98 8.02 -0.49
C GLN A 231 -16.17 7.85 -1.44
N ALA A 232 -16.18 8.54 -2.59
CA ALA A 232 -17.27 8.46 -3.55
C ALA A 232 -17.45 7.04 -4.13
N VAL A 233 -16.35 6.33 -4.40
CA VAL A 233 -16.38 4.94 -4.88
C VAL A 233 -16.96 4.00 -3.83
N LEU A 234 -16.56 4.15 -2.56
CA LEU A 234 -17.08 3.35 -1.45
C LEU A 234 -18.55 3.68 -1.13
N ASP A 235 -18.93 4.95 -1.24
CA ASP A 235 -20.32 5.36 -1.04
C ASP A 235 -21.22 4.76 -2.12
N ALA A 236 -20.78 4.69 -3.38
CA ALA A 236 -21.48 3.95 -4.43
C ALA A 236 -21.59 2.43 -4.14
N CYS A 237 -20.59 1.82 -3.49
CA CYS A 237 -20.71 0.46 -3.00
C CYS A 237 -21.79 0.34 -1.90
N ARG A 238 -21.83 1.29 -0.95
CA ARG A 238 -22.78 1.31 0.17
C ARG A 238 -24.22 1.58 -0.26
N GLU A 239 -24.42 2.38 -1.31
CA GLU A 239 -25.73 2.58 -1.95
C GLU A 239 -26.36 1.24 -2.36
N VAL A 240 -25.55 0.33 -2.90
CA VAL A 240 -25.99 -1.00 -3.33
C VAL A 240 -26.06 -1.97 -2.15
N ARG A 241 -25.07 -1.93 -1.25
CA ARG A 241 -24.95 -2.83 -0.10
C ARG A 241 -24.54 -2.03 1.14
N PRO A 242 -25.50 -1.60 1.98
CA PRO A 242 -25.21 -0.80 3.17
C PRO A 242 -24.25 -1.46 4.16
N ASN A 243 -24.29 -2.80 4.27
CA ASN A 243 -23.45 -3.59 5.17
C ASN A 243 -22.18 -4.16 4.49
N ILE A 244 -21.66 -3.50 3.45
CA ILE A 244 -20.45 -3.96 2.78
C ILE A 244 -19.23 -3.87 3.72
N TYR A 245 -18.48 -4.96 3.83
CA TYR A 245 -17.28 -5.03 4.66
C TYR A 245 -16.07 -4.46 3.93
N ILE A 246 -15.42 -3.43 4.48
CA ILE A 246 -14.32 -2.73 3.81
C ILE A 246 -13.01 -3.03 4.55
N ILE A 247 -12.05 -3.57 3.81
CA ILE A 247 -10.71 -3.90 4.29
C ILE A 247 -9.73 -2.92 3.62
N GLY A 248 -8.88 -2.26 4.39
CA GLY A 248 -7.89 -1.33 3.88
C GLY A 248 -6.47 -1.83 4.07
N GLU A 249 -5.68 -1.84 2.99
CA GLU A 249 -4.23 -1.89 3.07
C GLU A 249 -3.69 -0.46 3.23
N VAL A 250 -3.36 -0.10 4.47
CA VAL A 250 -2.93 1.25 4.84
C VAL A 250 -1.64 1.15 5.66
N PHE A 251 -0.56 1.70 5.09
CA PHE A 251 0.79 1.67 5.64
C PHE A 251 1.41 3.07 5.58
N THR A 252 0.83 4.05 6.29
CA THR A 252 1.32 5.44 6.24
C THR A 252 2.50 5.70 7.18
N ASN A 253 2.85 4.74 8.03
CA ASN A 253 3.79 4.89 9.15
C ASN A 253 3.43 6.03 10.13
N ASP A 254 2.20 6.56 10.06
CA ASP A 254 1.64 7.55 10.98
C ASP A 254 0.21 7.16 11.37
N GLU A 255 0.05 6.76 12.63
CA GLU A 255 -1.23 6.32 13.18
C GLU A 255 -2.33 7.39 13.03
N LYS A 256 -1.98 8.68 13.08
CA LYS A 256 -2.95 9.76 12.89
C LYS A 256 -3.51 9.79 11.47
N THR A 257 -2.64 9.61 10.48
CA THR A 257 -3.02 9.55 9.07
C THR A 257 -3.83 8.29 8.78
N ASP A 258 -3.43 7.13 9.32
CA ASP A 258 -4.22 5.89 9.23
C ASP A 258 -5.64 6.10 9.78
N ASN A 259 -5.75 6.72 10.96
CA ASN A 259 -7.04 7.02 11.59
C ASN A 259 -7.88 8.02 10.77
N LEU A 260 -7.25 9.00 10.11
CA LEU A 260 -7.96 9.92 9.23
C LEU A 260 -8.58 9.18 8.04
N ILE A 261 -7.78 8.35 7.36
CA ILE A 261 -8.22 7.54 6.21
C ILE A 261 -9.35 6.60 6.64
N LEU A 262 -9.15 5.87 7.75
CA LEU A 262 -10.13 4.92 8.27
C LEU A 262 -11.47 5.58 8.58
N ASN A 263 -11.46 6.69 9.32
CA ASN A 263 -12.69 7.38 9.72
C ASN A 263 -13.41 8.04 8.54
N LYS A 264 -12.65 8.61 7.58
CA LYS A 264 -13.24 9.24 6.38
C LYS A 264 -13.84 8.22 5.43
N LEU A 265 -13.13 7.12 5.22
CA LEU A 265 -13.54 6.08 4.27
C LEU A 265 -14.47 5.05 4.89
N GLY A 266 -14.64 5.03 6.22
CA GLY A 266 -15.44 4.03 6.94
C GLY A 266 -14.91 2.61 6.74
N ILE A 267 -13.58 2.45 6.83
CA ILE A 267 -12.91 1.15 6.72
C ILE A 267 -13.24 0.32 7.96
N CYS A 268 -13.67 -0.93 7.75
CA CYS A 268 -14.02 -1.84 8.84
C CYS A 268 -12.79 -2.49 9.46
N SER A 269 -11.75 -2.78 8.66
CA SER A 269 -10.53 -3.40 9.16
C SER A 269 -9.28 -3.02 8.40
N LEU A 270 -8.17 -2.88 9.12
CA LEU A 270 -6.85 -2.67 8.54
C LEU A 270 -6.11 -3.99 8.42
N ILE A 271 -5.44 -4.20 7.29
CA ILE A 271 -4.55 -5.34 7.10
C ILE A 271 -3.33 -5.19 8.00
N ARG A 272 -3.03 -6.25 8.73
CA ARG A 272 -1.81 -6.41 9.55
C ARG A 272 -1.19 -7.75 9.20
N GLU A 273 0.13 -7.85 9.19
CA GLU A 273 0.85 -9.02 8.69
C GLU A 273 1.73 -9.62 9.78
N ALA A 274 1.52 -10.88 10.13
CA ALA A 274 2.36 -11.56 11.12
C ALA A 274 3.82 -11.63 10.66
N LEU A 275 4.02 -11.80 9.35
CA LEU A 275 5.34 -11.81 8.73
C LEU A 275 6.07 -10.47 8.78
N SER A 276 5.42 -9.34 9.10
CA SER A 276 6.15 -8.08 9.28
C SER A 276 7.05 -8.11 10.51
N ALA A 277 6.77 -8.98 11.48
CA ALA A 277 7.55 -9.11 12.70
C ALA A 277 8.98 -9.62 12.42
N HIS A 278 9.95 -8.92 13.01
CA HIS A 278 11.38 -9.22 12.86
C HIS A 278 11.84 -10.41 13.72
N ASP A 279 11.19 -10.60 14.86
CA ASP A 279 11.47 -11.67 15.83
C ASP A 279 10.18 -12.12 16.53
N CYS A 280 10.28 -13.15 17.37
CA CYS A 280 9.13 -13.69 18.09
C CYS A 280 8.56 -12.71 19.13
N HIS A 281 9.37 -11.78 19.65
CA HIS A 281 8.93 -10.76 20.59
C HIS A 281 8.06 -9.72 19.87
N ASP A 282 8.47 -9.29 18.69
CA ASP A 282 7.73 -8.36 17.85
C ASP A 282 6.42 -8.97 17.33
N GLU A 283 6.40 -10.26 16.98
CA GLU A 283 5.13 -10.95 16.65
C GLU A 283 4.20 -11.01 17.86
N GLY A 284 4.73 -11.30 19.04
CA GLY A 284 3.99 -11.23 20.30
C GLY A 284 3.44 -9.83 20.57
N ARG A 285 4.21 -8.77 20.27
CA ARG A 285 3.75 -7.37 20.38
C ARG A 285 2.58 -7.08 19.42
N LEU A 286 2.62 -7.58 18.19
CA LEU A 286 1.51 -7.43 17.23
C LEU A 286 0.25 -8.14 17.76
N VAL A 287 0.39 -9.38 18.24
CA VAL A 287 -0.72 -10.14 18.84
C VAL A 287 -1.27 -9.43 20.08
N HIS A 288 -0.42 -8.86 20.92
CA HIS A 288 -0.86 -8.11 22.09
C HIS A 288 -1.64 -6.85 21.70
N TYR A 289 -1.14 -6.10 20.72
CA TYR A 289 -1.71 -4.83 20.32
C TYR A 289 -3.02 -4.97 19.54
N PHE A 290 -3.12 -5.96 18.66
CA PHE A 290 -4.31 -6.19 17.83
C PHE A 290 -5.26 -7.26 18.37
N GLY A 291 -4.77 -8.14 19.23
CA GLY A 291 -5.45 -9.38 19.60
C GLY A 291 -6.25 -9.34 20.88
N GLY A 292 -6.54 -8.17 21.46
CA GLY A 292 -7.40 -8.05 22.63
C GLY A 292 -8.16 -6.74 22.62
N HIS A 293 -9.41 -6.76 23.08
CA HIS A 293 -10.18 -5.53 23.31
C HIS A 293 -9.72 -4.87 24.61
N HIS A 294 -9.32 -5.68 25.58
CA HIS A 294 -8.83 -5.28 26.89
C HIS A 294 -7.65 -6.16 27.33
N PRO A 295 -6.74 -5.62 28.17
CA PRO A 295 -5.76 -6.46 28.84
C PRO A 295 -6.46 -7.41 29.81
N ALA A 296 -5.93 -8.64 29.94
CA ALA A 296 -6.45 -9.61 30.89
C ALA A 296 -6.48 -9.06 32.32
N GLY A 297 -7.64 -9.14 32.98
CA GLY A 297 -7.84 -8.60 34.33
C GLY A 297 -7.86 -7.06 34.40
N GLY A 298 -8.06 -6.38 33.26
CA GLY A 298 -8.23 -4.94 33.22
C GLY A 298 -9.43 -4.44 34.03
N PHE A 299 -9.41 -3.17 34.45
CA PHE A 299 -10.52 -2.60 35.21
C PHE A 299 -11.84 -2.68 34.42
N PRO A 300 -12.92 -3.22 35.01
CA PRO A 300 -14.18 -3.39 34.29
C PRO A 300 -14.75 -2.03 33.86
N HIS A 301 -15.00 -1.89 32.57
CA HIS A 301 -15.61 -0.68 31.97
C HIS A 301 -17.03 -0.39 32.48
N ALA A 302 -17.64 -1.29 33.25
CA ALA A 302 -18.96 -1.15 33.84
C ALA A 302 -19.14 0.11 34.72
N VAL A 303 -18.04 0.67 35.25
CA VAL A 303 -18.06 1.92 36.05
C VAL A 303 -18.31 3.16 35.17
N LEU A 304 -18.12 3.04 33.87
CA LEU A 304 -18.27 4.10 32.90
C LEU A 304 -19.49 3.78 32.03
N LYS A 305 -20.66 4.40 32.31
CA LYS A 305 -21.78 4.52 31.37
C LYS A 305 -21.37 5.35 30.14
N ARG A 306 -20.29 4.95 29.44
CA ARG A 306 -19.62 5.79 28.45
C ARG A 306 -20.16 5.55 27.05
N ARG A 307 -20.71 6.67 26.56
CA ARG A 307 -20.86 7.08 25.18
C ARG A 307 -19.55 6.87 24.41
N LEU A 308 -19.66 6.36 23.17
CA LEU A 308 -18.65 6.21 22.12
C LEU A 308 -17.22 6.69 22.48
N LEU A 309 -16.27 5.78 22.62
CA LEU A 309 -14.85 6.06 22.86
C LEU A 309 -14.01 5.73 21.62
N PRO A 310 -12.90 6.45 21.39
CA PRO A 310 -11.93 6.04 20.38
C PRO A 310 -11.33 4.69 20.77
N THR A 311 -11.22 3.79 19.81
CA THR A 311 -10.59 2.48 19.96
C THR A 311 -9.57 2.26 18.86
N VAL A 312 -8.63 1.34 19.07
CA VAL A 312 -7.73 0.88 18.02
C VAL A 312 -8.57 0.33 16.87
N ALA A 313 -8.15 0.63 15.64
CA ALA A 313 -8.77 0.10 14.44
C ALA A 313 -8.80 -1.43 14.47
N HIS A 314 -9.94 -2.02 14.12
CA HIS A 314 -10.04 -3.47 14.05
C HIS A 314 -9.06 -4.03 13.00
N ALA A 315 -8.36 -5.11 13.34
CA ALA A 315 -7.36 -5.72 12.48
C ALA A 315 -7.94 -6.92 11.70
N LEU A 316 -7.53 -7.04 10.44
CA LEU A 316 -7.51 -8.30 9.71
C LEU A 316 -6.06 -8.79 9.71
N PHE A 317 -5.77 -9.71 10.62
CA PHE A 317 -4.41 -10.17 10.88
C PHE A 317 -4.08 -11.37 9.98
N TYR A 318 -3.20 -11.13 9.02
CA TYR A 318 -2.75 -12.14 8.07
C TYR A 318 -1.61 -12.97 8.64
N ASP A 319 -1.69 -14.29 8.48
CA ASP A 319 -0.53 -15.16 8.67
C ASP A 319 0.52 -14.87 7.59
N GLN A 320 0.06 -14.75 6.33
CA GLN A 320 0.83 -14.37 5.15
C GLN A 320 -0.11 -13.72 4.11
N THR A 321 0.23 -12.52 3.64
CA THR A 321 -0.41 -11.90 2.46
C THR A 321 0.21 -12.41 1.16
N HIS A 322 -0.44 -12.17 0.03
CA HIS A 322 0.03 -12.64 -1.28
C HIS A 322 1.32 -11.94 -1.74
N ASP A 323 1.63 -10.77 -1.18
CA ASP A 323 2.85 -10.02 -1.45
C ASP A 323 4.02 -10.39 -0.53
N ASN A 324 3.75 -11.15 0.53
CA ASN A 324 4.80 -11.58 1.44
C ASN A 324 5.60 -12.77 0.88
N PRO A 325 6.92 -12.81 1.13
CA PRO A 325 7.70 -14.02 0.93
C PRO A 325 7.16 -15.16 1.81
N ALA A 326 7.30 -16.40 1.35
CA ALA A 326 6.91 -17.56 2.15
C ALA A 326 7.70 -17.60 3.49
N PRO A 327 7.10 -18.05 4.61
CA PRO A 327 7.81 -18.23 5.87
C PRO A 327 9.03 -19.13 5.74
N ALA A 328 9.00 -20.12 4.83
CA ALA A 328 10.16 -20.96 4.52
C ALA A 328 11.41 -20.18 4.07
N VAL A 329 11.22 -19.02 3.43
CA VAL A 329 12.29 -18.12 2.96
C VAL A 329 12.62 -17.07 4.03
N LYS A 330 11.60 -16.40 4.57
CA LYS A 330 11.79 -15.28 5.51
C LYS A 330 12.22 -15.73 6.90
N ARG A 331 11.76 -16.89 7.33
CA ARG A 331 11.97 -17.48 8.66
C ARG A 331 12.43 -18.93 8.48
N THR A 332 11.55 -19.88 8.80
CA THR A 332 11.73 -21.32 8.58
C THR A 332 10.39 -21.95 8.20
N VAL A 333 10.43 -23.13 7.56
CA VAL A 333 9.21 -23.89 7.25
C VAL A 333 8.44 -24.30 8.50
N PHE A 334 9.12 -24.47 9.64
CA PHE A 334 8.49 -24.87 10.91
C PHE A 334 7.68 -23.75 11.56
N ASP A 335 7.91 -22.49 11.17
CA ASP A 335 7.28 -21.32 11.77
C ASP A 335 5.83 -21.09 11.35
N HIS A 336 5.36 -21.73 10.26
CA HIS A 336 3.98 -21.58 9.81
C HIS A 336 2.99 -21.88 10.96
N LEU A 337 3.17 -23.01 11.67
CA LEU A 337 2.23 -23.46 12.70
C LEU A 337 2.20 -22.54 13.92
N PRO A 338 3.35 -22.23 14.57
CA PRO A 338 3.36 -21.36 15.74
C PRO A 338 2.82 -19.95 15.43
N SER A 339 3.14 -19.38 14.27
CA SER A 339 2.60 -18.07 13.86
C SER A 339 1.10 -18.11 13.57
N SER A 340 0.62 -19.13 12.85
CA SER A 340 -0.82 -19.31 12.66
C SER A 340 -1.60 -19.49 13.96
N ALA A 341 -0.98 -20.14 14.96
CA ALA A 341 -1.59 -20.31 16.26
C ALA A 341 -1.67 -18.96 17.02
N LEU A 342 -0.60 -18.16 16.97
CA LEU A 342 -0.56 -16.80 17.53
C LEU A 342 -1.64 -15.90 16.92
N VAL A 343 -1.73 -15.86 15.58
CA VAL A 343 -2.76 -15.10 14.86
C VAL A 343 -4.17 -15.59 15.22
N ALA A 344 -4.39 -16.91 15.30
CA ALA A 344 -5.70 -17.45 15.65
C ALA A 344 -6.13 -17.17 17.11
N MET A 345 -5.17 -16.92 18.00
CA MET A 345 -5.45 -16.51 19.39
C MET A 345 -5.79 -15.03 19.54
N ALA A 346 -5.48 -14.20 18.54
CA ALA A 346 -5.83 -12.79 18.55
C ALA A 346 -7.35 -12.61 18.42
N ALA A 347 -7.94 -11.76 19.28
CA ALA A 347 -9.34 -11.34 19.22
C ALA A 347 -9.60 -10.31 18.10
N CYS A 348 -9.23 -10.67 16.87
CA CYS A 348 -9.45 -9.91 15.65
C CYS A 348 -9.76 -10.86 14.49
N SER A 349 -10.06 -10.35 13.29
CA SER A 349 -10.19 -11.23 12.14
C SER A 349 -8.84 -11.82 11.74
N SER A 350 -8.83 -13.05 11.22
CA SER A 350 -7.63 -13.74 10.73
C SER A 350 -7.75 -14.09 9.24
N ALA A 351 -6.63 -14.15 8.53
CA ALA A 351 -6.57 -14.51 7.12
C ALA A 351 -5.25 -15.18 6.72
N SER A 352 -5.29 -16.04 5.71
CA SER A 352 -4.10 -16.59 5.05
C SER A 352 -4.27 -16.55 3.54
N THR A 353 -3.14 -16.45 2.82
CA THR A 353 -3.11 -16.65 1.38
C THR A 353 -3.09 -18.14 1.07
N ARG A 354 -3.79 -18.56 0.00
CA ARG A 354 -3.72 -19.93 -0.49
C ARG A 354 -2.28 -20.31 -0.83
N GLY A 355 -1.82 -21.47 -0.37
CA GLY A 355 -0.42 -21.89 -0.44
C GLY A 355 0.25 -21.89 0.94
N TYR A 356 -0.16 -21.00 1.85
CA TYR A 356 0.40 -20.96 3.21
C TYR A 356 0.13 -22.26 3.97
N ASP A 357 -1.13 -22.70 4.00
CA ASP A 357 -1.55 -23.88 4.74
C ASP A 357 -1.01 -25.19 4.12
N GLU A 358 -0.76 -25.17 2.82
CA GLU A 358 -0.12 -26.25 2.08
C GLU A 358 1.39 -26.32 2.32
N LEU A 359 2.00 -25.23 2.84
CA LEU A 359 3.44 -25.01 3.03
C LEU A 359 4.21 -24.68 1.74
N VAL A 360 3.61 -23.97 0.79
CA VAL A 360 4.30 -23.54 -0.45
C VAL A 360 5.54 -22.72 -0.08
N PRO A 361 6.76 -23.12 -0.48
CA PRO A 361 7.98 -22.59 0.11
C PRO A 361 8.52 -21.35 -0.60
N TYR A 362 7.77 -20.77 -1.52
CA TYR A 362 8.12 -19.58 -2.30
C TYR A 362 6.92 -18.65 -2.40
N GLN A 363 7.18 -17.38 -2.66
CA GLN A 363 6.12 -16.43 -2.99
C GLN A 363 5.56 -16.77 -4.36
N ILE A 364 4.23 -16.88 -4.44
CA ILE A 364 3.54 -17.13 -5.71
C ILE A 364 3.48 -15.79 -6.46
N ASP A 365 4.29 -15.67 -7.50
CA ASP A 365 4.43 -14.44 -8.27
C ASP A 365 3.16 -14.15 -9.09
N VAL A 366 2.54 -12.99 -8.85
CA VAL A 366 1.26 -12.60 -9.46
C VAL A 366 1.35 -12.30 -10.96
N VAL A 367 2.55 -12.12 -11.50
CA VAL A 367 2.78 -11.73 -12.89
C VAL A 367 3.19 -12.92 -13.76
N SER A 368 4.03 -13.81 -13.25
CA SER A 368 4.72 -14.85 -14.01
C SER A 368 4.22 -16.26 -13.70
N GLU A 369 3.59 -16.50 -12.55
CA GLU A 369 3.00 -17.81 -12.26
C GLU A 369 1.86 -18.11 -13.24
N ARG A 370 1.87 -19.31 -13.81
CA ARG A 370 0.86 -19.78 -14.77
C ARG A 370 0.23 -21.10 -14.36
N ARG A 371 0.81 -21.78 -13.37
CA ARG A 371 0.32 -23.08 -12.90
C ARG A 371 -0.93 -22.90 -12.05
N PHE A 372 -1.80 -23.90 -12.10
CA PHE A 372 -2.99 -23.93 -11.26
C PHE A 372 -2.64 -24.41 -9.84
N TYR A 373 -3.43 -23.99 -8.86
CA TYR A 373 -3.39 -24.61 -7.54
C TYR A 373 -3.76 -26.09 -7.62
N ALA A 374 -3.10 -26.90 -6.78
CA ALA A 374 -3.45 -28.30 -6.59
C ALA A 374 -4.94 -28.47 -6.20
N LYS A 375 -5.60 -29.46 -6.82
CA LYS A 375 -7.02 -29.74 -6.65
C LYS A 375 -7.27 -30.49 -5.34
N TRP A 376 -8.37 -30.14 -4.68
CA TRP A 376 -8.86 -30.86 -3.51
C TRP A 376 -9.27 -32.29 -3.89
N ASP A 377 -9.08 -33.24 -2.97
CA ASP A 377 -9.28 -34.70 -3.08
C ASP A 377 -8.35 -35.44 -4.05
N THR A 378 -7.95 -34.82 -5.16
CA THR A 378 -7.01 -35.41 -6.12
C THR A 378 -5.56 -35.23 -5.70
N ASP A 379 -5.16 -33.99 -5.43
CA ASP A 379 -3.76 -33.61 -5.23
C ASP A 379 -3.47 -33.27 -3.76
N ILE A 380 -4.43 -32.65 -3.09
CA ILE A 380 -4.35 -32.28 -1.68
C ILE A 380 -5.61 -32.69 -0.91
N ASN A 381 -5.47 -32.85 0.40
CA ASN A 381 -6.59 -33.14 1.30
C ASN A 381 -6.33 -32.55 2.68
N ALA A 382 -7.21 -32.84 3.65
CA ALA A 382 -7.09 -32.31 5.00
C ALA A 382 -5.74 -32.65 5.69
N SER A 383 -5.08 -33.73 5.30
CA SER A 383 -3.78 -34.15 5.85
C SER A 383 -2.57 -33.46 5.18
N THR A 384 -2.79 -32.65 4.15
CA THR A 384 -1.73 -31.90 3.48
C THR A 384 -1.27 -30.73 4.33
N GLY A 385 0.05 -30.58 4.48
CA GLY A 385 0.67 -29.47 5.19
C GLY A 385 0.09 -29.29 6.60
N MET A 386 -0.44 -28.10 6.86
CA MET A 386 -1.07 -27.75 8.13
C MET A 386 -2.58 -27.53 8.03
N ILE A 387 -3.23 -27.91 6.93
CA ILE A 387 -4.66 -27.67 6.69
C ILE A 387 -5.52 -28.17 7.87
N ARG A 388 -5.25 -29.38 8.38
CA ARG A 388 -5.94 -29.91 9.57
C ARG A 388 -5.72 -29.07 10.84
N ALA A 389 -4.49 -28.58 11.06
CA ALA A 389 -4.19 -27.69 12.18
C ALA A 389 -4.93 -26.37 12.03
N LYS A 390 -4.85 -25.72 10.88
CA LYS A 390 -5.54 -24.46 10.64
C LYS A 390 -7.05 -24.62 10.81
N ALA A 391 -7.63 -25.72 10.35
CA ALA A 391 -9.03 -26.02 10.59
C ALA A 391 -9.37 -26.17 12.09
N ALA A 392 -8.48 -26.75 12.90
CA ALA A 392 -8.65 -26.82 14.35
C ALA A 392 -8.52 -25.44 15.02
N LEU A 393 -7.51 -24.66 14.64
CA LEU A 393 -7.31 -23.28 15.09
C LEU A 393 -8.51 -22.40 14.74
N ASN A 394 -9.03 -22.48 13.52
CA ASN A 394 -10.22 -21.73 13.08
C ASN A 394 -11.50 -22.15 13.81
N ARG A 395 -11.61 -23.42 14.23
CA ARG A 395 -12.71 -23.86 15.10
C ARG A 395 -12.56 -23.28 16.51
N LEU A 396 -11.34 -23.29 17.05
CA LEU A 396 -11.05 -22.69 18.35
C LEU A 396 -11.31 -21.18 18.35
N HIS A 397 -10.80 -20.46 17.35
CA HIS A 397 -11.01 -19.02 17.17
C HIS A 397 -12.50 -18.66 17.12
N ARG A 398 -13.30 -19.39 16.32
CA ARG A 398 -14.75 -19.20 16.28
C ARG A 398 -15.43 -19.50 17.61
N TRP A 399 -14.99 -20.54 18.31
CA TRP A 399 -15.53 -20.88 19.63
C TRP A 399 -15.20 -19.81 20.67
N MET A 400 -13.96 -19.31 20.69
CA MET A 400 -13.52 -18.21 21.56
C MET A 400 -14.34 -16.94 21.29
N ALA A 401 -14.50 -16.56 20.02
CA ALA A 401 -15.32 -15.41 19.64
C ALA A 401 -16.79 -15.57 20.08
N ALA A 402 -17.39 -16.75 19.88
CA ALA A 402 -18.77 -17.03 20.29
C ALA A 402 -19.00 -17.03 21.80
N ASN A 403 -17.93 -17.21 22.60
CA ASN A 403 -17.98 -17.22 24.06
C ASN A 403 -17.35 -15.95 24.68
N ASN A 404 -17.18 -14.87 23.90
CA ASN A 404 -16.67 -13.57 24.35
C ASN A 404 -15.27 -13.60 25.01
N PHE A 405 -14.38 -14.48 24.54
CA PHE A 405 -12.96 -14.40 24.90
C PHE A 405 -12.33 -13.21 24.17
N ASN A 406 -12.30 -12.05 24.82
CA ASN A 406 -11.85 -10.77 24.24
C ASN A 406 -10.75 -10.06 25.05
N GLU A 407 -10.32 -10.67 26.16
CA GLU A 407 -9.20 -10.22 26.97
C GLU A 407 -7.93 -10.99 26.61
N THR A 408 -6.80 -10.28 26.52
CA THR A 408 -5.55 -10.86 26.03
C THR A 408 -4.37 -10.51 26.93
N PHE A 409 -3.50 -11.49 27.11
CA PHE A 409 -2.19 -11.35 27.74
C PHE A 409 -1.17 -12.11 26.89
N VAL A 410 -0.05 -11.46 26.59
CA VAL A 410 1.04 -12.04 25.80
C VAL A 410 2.33 -11.83 26.57
N ASP A 411 3.13 -12.89 26.64
CA ASP A 411 4.38 -12.91 27.40
C ASP A 411 5.37 -13.89 26.78
N GLN A 412 6.66 -13.66 27.03
CA GLN A 412 7.79 -14.45 26.56
C GLN A 412 8.36 -15.29 27.72
N ALA A 413 7.50 -16.09 28.35
CA ALA A 413 7.80 -17.04 29.43
C ALA A 413 8.27 -16.43 30.77
N SER A 414 7.47 -15.49 31.29
CA SER A 414 7.48 -14.96 32.67
C SER A 414 6.29 -15.53 33.48
N PHE A 415 6.11 -15.07 34.71
CA PHE A 415 4.99 -15.48 35.58
C PHE A 415 3.70 -14.72 35.19
N PHE A 416 2.58 -15.44 35.02
CA PHE A 416 1.26 -14.84 34.83
C PHE A 416 0.33 -15.18 35.98
N ILE A 417 -0.25 -14.15 36.59
CA ILE A 417 -1.29 -14.25 37.60
C ILE A 417 -2.53 -13.56 37.01
N SER A 418 -3.49 -14.34 36.54
CA SER A 418 -4.86 -13.87 36.33
C SER A 418 -5.76 -14.58 37.33
N ASP A 419 -6.60 -13.79 37.98
CA ASP A 419 -7.46 -14.22 39.08
C ASP A 419 -8.94 -14.30 38.67
N THR A 420 -9.24 -14.21 37.36
CA THR A 420 -10.62 -14.03 36.89
C THR A 420 -10.90 -14.73 35.56
N ALA A 421 -11.95 -15.57 35.55
CA ALA A 421 -12.63 -16.18 34.38
C ALA A 421 -12.01 -17.43 33.70
N GLU A 422 -12.84 -18.10 32.88
CA GLU A 422 -12.43 -19.21 32.01
C GLU A 422 -11.44 -18.68 30.97
N SER A 423 -10.26 -19.30 30.85
CA SER A 423 -9.16 -18.82 30.01
C SER A 423 -8.71 -19.91 29.03
N VAL A 424 -8.30 -19.50 27.83
CA VAL A 424 -7.56 -20.35 26.88
C VAL A 424 -6.10 -19.92 26.91
N VAL A 425 -5.22 -20.83 27.33
CA VAL A 425 -3.78 -20.59 27.35
C VAL A 425 -3.14 -21.32 26.17
N MET A 426 -2.41 -20.58 25.36
CA MET A 426 -1.59 -21.15 24.27
C MET A 426 -0.11 -21.01 24.62
N VAL A 427 0.63 -22.09 24.45
CA VAL A 427 2.10 -22.08 24.49
C VAL A 427 2.59 -22.40 23.09
N SER A 428 3.33 -21.48 22.49
CA SER A 428 3.84 -21.60 21.12
C SER A 428 5.35 -21.50 21.13
N HIS A 429 6.01 -22.45 20.46
CA HIS A 429 7.45 -22.43 20.24
C HIS A 429 7.72 -21.89 18.83
N SER A 430 8.08 -20.61 18.76
CA SER A 430 8.42 -19.94 17.50
C SER A 430 9.70 -20.52 16.89
N CYS A 431 9.78 -20.58 15.57
CA CYS A 431 10.97 -21.08 14.86
C CYS A 431 11.45 -20.05 13.82
N PHE A 432 11.80 -18.84 14.29
CA PHE A 432 12.20 -17.75 13.41
C PHE A 432 13.55 -17.97 12.75
N TYR A 433 14.51 -18.54 13.49
CA TYR A 433 15.92 -18.56 13.10
C TYR A 433 16.53 -19.97 12.99
N ASP A 434 15.95 -20.99 13.62
CA ASP A 434 16.53 -22.34 13.61
C ASP A 434 16.27 -23.06 12.28
N ARG A 435 17.27 -23.00 11.39
CA ARG A 435 17.26 -23.64 10.07
C ARG A 435 17.72 -25.10 10.11
N SER A 436 17.84 -25.71 11.28
CA SER A 436 18.10 -27.15 11.40
C SER A 436 17.03 -27.96 10.65
N PRO A 437 17.41 -29.01 9.90
CA PRO A 437 16.45 -29.95 9.32
C PRO A 437 15.53 -30.61 10.36
N HIS A 438 16.01 -30.70 11.61
CA HIS A 438 15.29 -31.24 12.75
C HIS A 438 15.50 -30.31 13.97
N PRO A 439 14.69 -29.25 14.10
CA PRO A 439 14.78 -28.33 15.23
C PRO A 439 14.63 -29.08 16.55
N VAL A 440 15.56 -28.83 17.47
CA VAL A 440 15.57 -29.49 18.78
C VAL A 440 14.50 -28.84 19.64
N HIS A 441 13.75 -29.67 20.38
CA HIS A 441 12.82 -29.14 21.35
C HIS A 441 13.60 -28.72 22.61
N HIS A 442 13.77 -27.42 22.80
CA HIS A 442 14.37 -26.91 24.02
C HIS A 442 13.38 -27.03 25.18
N PRO A 443 13.83 -27.47 26.37
CA PRO A 443 12.97 -27.43 27.56
C PRO A 443 12.61 -25.97 27.84
N PHE A 444 11.31 -25.71 28.01
CA PHE A 444 10.83 -24.37 28.38
C PHE A 444 10.74 -24.26 29.90
N ARG A 445 10.81 -23.01 30.40
CA ARG A 445 10.62 -22.72 31.83
C ARG A 445 9.24 -23.21 32.25
N LYS A 446 9.13 -23.75 33.48
CA LYS A 446 7.83 -24.13 34.03
C LYS A 446 6.90 -22.92 34.04
N ILE A 447 5.80 -23.00 33.32
CA ILE A 447 4.77 -21.96 33.29
C ILE A 447 3.85 -22.21 34.49
N MET A 448 3.80 -21.25 35.39
CA MET A 448 2.90 -21.27 36.54
C MET A 448 1.60 -20.57 36.13
N LEU A 449 0.49 -21.29 36.22
CA LEU A 449 -0.85 -20.75 35.96
C LEU A 449 -1.67 -20.82 37.24
N ASN A 450 -2.33 -19.73 37.60
CA ASN A 450 -3.34 -19.77 38.65
C ASN A 450 -4.65 -20.35 38.10
N GLY A 451 -5.24 -21.29 38.84
CA GLY A 451 -6.45 -21.99 38.45
C GLY A 451 -6.23 -23.48 38.16
N ARG A 452 -7.22 -24.12 37.54
CA ARG A 452 -7.21 -25.56 37.24
C ARG A 452 -7.24 -25.78 35.73
N VAL A 453 -6.22 -26.44 35.20
CA VAL A 453 -6.22 -26.92 33.81
C VAL A 453 -7.34 -27.95 33.65
N ARG A 454 -8.34 -27.62 32.82
CA ARG A 454 -9.52 -28.46 32.60
C ARG A 454 -9.26 -29.56 31.57
N ARG A 455 -8.64 -29.20 30.45
CA ARG A 455 -8.34 -30.09 29.32
C ARG A 455 -7.31 -29.46 28.38
N ILE A 456 -6.65 -30.29 27.59
CA ILE A 456 -5.86 -29.86 26.43
C ILE A 456 -6.82 -29.73 25.25
N LEU A 457 -6.81 -28.58 24.57
CA LEU A 457 -7.69 -28.31 23.42
C LEU A 457 -7.06 -28.75 22.10
N ILE A 458 -5.80 -28.37 21.88
CA ILE A 458 -5.01 -28.66 20.69
C ILE A 458 -3.58 -28.89 21.15
N GLU A 459 -2.99 -30.00 20.74
CA GLU A 459 -1.55 -30.23 20.78
C GLU A 459 -1.10 -30.54 19.36
N ALA A 460 -0.17 -29.74 18.83
CA ALA A 460 0.26 -29.85 17.45
C ALA A 460 1.75 -29.57 17.32
N ARG A 461 2.44 -30.36 16.50
CA ARG A 461 3.84 -30.13 16.15
C ARG A 461 4.10 -30.47 14.69
N THR A 462 4.84 -29.59 14.02
CA THR A 462 5.43 -29.87 12.72
C THR A 462 6.71 -30.69 12.89
N LYS A 463 6.78 -31.88 12.27
CA LYS A 463 7.98 -32.74 12.28
C LYS A 463 8.44 -33.02 10.87
N ASN A 464 9.74 -32.89 10.63
CA ASN A 464 10.38 -33.39 9.42
C ASN A 464 10.77 -34.87 9.62
N HIS A 465 10.26 -35.74 8.75
CA HIS A 465 10.54 -37.17 8.66
C HIS A 465 11.54 -37.52 7.55
N SER A 466 11.94 -36.55 6.71
CA SER A 466 13.03 -36.74 5.74
C SER A 466 14.38 -36.76 6.47
N LEU A 467 15.41 -37.37 5.85
CA LEU A 467 16.77 -37.43 6.42
C LEU A 467 17.54 -36.10 6.33
N GLY A 468 17.15 -35.23 5.40
CA GLY A 468 17.83 -33.98 5.07
C GLY A 468 16.96 -32.74 5.29
N ASN A 469 17.41 -31.61 4.73
CA ASN A 469 16.65 -30.35 4.82
C ASN A 469 15.28 -30.57 4.15
N PRO A 470 14.18 -30.22 4.82
CA PRO A 470 12.85 -30.41 4.25
C PRO A 470 12.73 -29.72 2.88
N MET A 471 13.43 -28.60 2.65
CA MET A 471 13.38 -27.83 1.42
C MET A 471 13.97 -28.54 0.21
N ASP A 472 14.89 -29.49 0.41
CA ASP A 472 15.59 -30.20 -0.68
C ASP A 472 14.67 -31.17 -1.43
N ASP A 473 13.60 -31.63 -0.76
CA ASP A 473 12.60 -32.53 -1.35
C ASP A 473 11.61 -31.80 -2.26
N PHE A 474 11.61 -30.47 -2.29
CA PHE A 474 10.69 -29.69 -3.09
C PHE A 474 11.02 -29.79 -4.59
N LYS A 475 10.01 -30.14 -5.40
CA LYS A 475 10.12 -30.20 -6.86
C LYS A 475 9.12 -29.26 -7.52
N TRP A 476 9.58 -28.56 -8.55
CA TRP A 476 8.72 -27.78 -9.42
C TRP A 476 7.87 -28.73 -10.27
N ASN A 477 6.56 -28.78 -9.99
CA ASN A 477 5.57 -29.58 -10.71
C ASN A 477 4.60 -28.70 -11.51
N ASP A 478 3.73 -29.33 -12.31
CA ASP A 478 2.72 -28.69 -13.18
C ASP A 478 1.66 -27.89 -12.42
N CYS A 479 1.50 -28.13 -11.11
CA CYS A 479 0.58 -27.38 -10.25
C CYS A 479 1.32 -26.81 -9.03
N VAL A 480 0.85 -25.68 -8.52
CA VAL A 480 1.35 -25.06 -7.29
C VAL A 480 1.04 -25.98 -6.10
N GLY A 481 2.09 -26.40 -5.42
CA GLY A 481 2.03 -27.15 -4.15
C GLY A 481 1.96 -28.67 -4.27
N LEU A 482 2.14 -29.23 -5.47
CA LEU A 482 2.26 -30.68 -5.67
C LEU A 482 3.69 -31.13 -5.29
N GLU A 483 3.80 -32.01 -4.29
CA GLU A 483 5.02 -32.44 -3.57
C GLU A 483 5.57 -31.46 -2.53
N LEU A 484 4.71 -30.99 -1.64
CA LEU A 484 5.15 -30.33 -0.41
C LEU A 484 5.51 -31.38 0.63
N PHE A 485 6.81 -31.46 0.90
CA PHE A 485 7.40 -32.12 2.07
C PHE A 485 6.73 -33.45 2.46
N ARG A 486 6.84 -34.50 1.64
CA ARG A 486 6.31 -35.84 2.02
C ARG A 486 6.82 -36.32 3.38
N GLY A 487 8.00 -35.85 3.78
CA GLY A 487 8.56 -36.04 5.11
C GLY A 487 8.01 -35.09 6.16
N MET A 488 7.52 -33.90 5.86
CA MET A 488 7.01 -33.00 6.90
C MET A 488 5.55 -33.30 7.21
N LYS A 489 5.31 -33.89 8.39
CA LYS A 489 3.96 -34.21 8.86
C LYS A 489 3.63 -33.40 10.10
N LEU A 490 2.39 -32.90 10.12
CA LEU A 490 1.78 -32.40 11.33
C LEU A 490 1.26 -33.59 12.15
N ASN A 491 1.71 -33.70 13.40
CA ASN A 491 1.07 -34.57 14.37
C ASN A 491 0.15 -33.72 15.24
N LEU A 492 -1.16 -33.94 15.12
CA LEU A 492 -2.12 -33.58 16.16
C LEU A 492 -2.13 -34.73 17.17
N LEU A 493 -1.76 -34.44 18.41
CA LEU A 493 -1.72 -35.41 19.51
C LEU A 493 -3.08 -35.48 20.23
#